data_AF-A0A957U7D7-F1
#
_entry.id   AF-A0A957U7D7-F1
#
_cell.length_a   1.000
_cell.length_b   1.000
_cell.length_c   1.000
_cell.angle_alpha   90.00
_cell.angle_beta   90.00
_cell.angle_gamma   90.00
#
_symmetry.space_group_name_H-M   'P 1'
#
loop_
_entity.id
_entity.type
_entity.pdbx_description
1 polymer ?
#
loop_
_entity_poly.entity_id
_entity_poly.type
_entity_poly.pdbx_seq_one_letter_code
_entity_poly.pdbx_strand_id
1 'polypeptide(L)'
;MTLSHKERLRRAIRHEPVDRLPTQINYTGKMAAKLAEAYGITTGELPARLDNHLLRVDLTFRPRVSEDGVAGFDWWGAGFDTREEGYFVCVSPLQESP
;
A
#
# COMPACT_ATOMS: atom_id res chain seq x y z
N MET A 1 -6.78 20.07 -14.48
CA MET A 1 -5.73 19.68 -13.52
C MET A 1 -5.72 18.17 -13.42
N THR A 2 -4.53 17.55 -13.42
CA THR A 2 -4.38 16.10 -13.27
C THR A 2 -4.30 15.75 -11.79
N LEU A 3 -5.20 14.90 -11.30
CA LEU A 3 -5.23 14.44 -9.91
C LEU A 3 -4.16 13.36 -9.67
N SER A 4 -3.63 13.28 -8.46
CA SER A 4 -2.86 12.10 -8.03
C SER A 4 -3.76 10.86 -7.89
N HIS A 5 -3.16 9.66 -7.84
CA HIS A 5 -3.91 8.42 -7.57
C HIS A 5 -4.74 8.52 -6.28
N LYS A 6 -4.13 9.05 -5.21
CA LYS A 6 -4.76 9.21 -3.89
C LYS A 6 -5.93 10.19 -3.95
N GLU A 7 -5.75 11.35 -4.58
CA GLU A 7 -6.82 12.35 -4.72
C GLU A 7 -7.98 11.80 -5.55
N ARG A 8 -7.69 11.17 -6.69
CA ARG A 8 -8.71 10.61 -7.57
C ARG A 8 -9.55 9.55 -6.86
N LEU A 9 -8.91 8.64 -6.12
CA LEU A 9 -9.62 7.65 -5.31
C LEU A 9 -10.49 8.29 -4.22
N ARG A 10 -9.93 9.27 -3.49
CA ARG A 10 -10.64 9.99 -2.42
C ARG A 10 -11.87 10.74 -2.92
N ARG A 11 -11.81 11.32 -4.11
CA ARG A 11 -12.94 12.01 -4.76
C ARG A 11 -13.98 11.02 -5.29
N ALA A 12 -13.52 9.95 -5.96
CA ALA A 12 -14.41 8.92 -6.47
C ALA A 12 -15.28 8.28 -5.38
N ILE A 13 -14.70 7.96 -4.20
CA ILE A 13 -15.44 7.41 -3.05
C ILE A 13 -16.49 8.40 -2.52
N ARG A 14 -16.22 9.71 -2.58
CA ARG A 14 -17.14 10.77 -2.15
C ARG A 14 -18.12 11.20 -3.23
N HIS A 15 -18.11 10.57 -4.40
CA HIS A 15 -18.91 10.97 -5.57
C HIS A 15 -18.62 12.42 -6.03
N GLU A 16 -17.37 12.87 -5.85
CA GLU A 16 -16.90 14.17 -6.32
C GLU A 16 -16.32 14.08 -7.74
N PRO A 17 -16.29 15.19 -8.52
CA PRO A 17 -15.71 15.19 -9.86
C PRO A 17 -14.23 14.75 -9.90
N VAL A 18 -13.91 13.91 -10.88
CA VAL A 18 -12.57 13.39 -11.16
C VAL A 18 -12.17 13.70 -12.61
N ASP A 19 -10.87 13.74 -12.86
CA ASP A 19 -10.28 13.97 -14.20
C ASP A 19 -10.39 12.73 -15.12
N ARG A 20 -10.41 11.53 -14.54
CA ARG A 20 -10.79 10.25 -15.16
C ARG A 20 -11.20 9.24 -14.08
N LEU A 21 -11.77 8.10 -14.46
CA LEU A 21 -12.10 7.04 -13.50
C LEU A 21 -10.82 6.40 -12.93
N PRO A 22 -10.77 6.08 -11.62
CA PRO A 22 -9.70 5.25 -11.07
C PRO A 22 -9.62 3.90 -11.78
N THR A 23 -8.40 3.45 -12.04
CA THR A 23 -8.11 2.17 -12.70
C THR A 23 -7.52 1.17 -11.72
N GLN A 24 -7.93 -0.09 -11.89
CA GLN A 24 -7.38 -1.21 -11.15
C GLN A 24 -7.34 -2.45 -12.07
N ILE A 25 -6.12 -2.88 -12.41
CA ILE A 25 -5.87 -4.11 -13.16
C ILE A 25 -5.37 -5.16 -12.17
N ASN A 26 -6.17 -6.22 -12.00
CA ASN A 26 -5.81 -7.36 -11.16
C ASN A 26 -5.09 -8.42 -11.98
N TYR A 27 -4.12 -9.07 -11.34
CA TYR A 27 -3.33 -10.14 -11.94
C TYR A 27 -2.84 -11.12 -10.87
N THR A 28 -2.67 -12.38 -11.26
CA THR A 28 -2.04 -13.39 -10.40
C THR A 28 -0.54 -13.16 -10.33
N GLY A 29 0.15 -13.75 -9.33
CA GLY A 29 1.61 -13.65 -9.23
C GLY A 29 2.34 -14.21 -10.47
N LYS A 30 1.83 -15.30 -11.05
CA LYS A 30 2.37 -15.87 -12.30
C LYS A 30 2.20 -14.90 -13.48
N MET A 31 1.06 -14.21 -13.56
CA MET A 31 0.83 -13.20 -14.59
C MET A 31 1.69 -11.96 -14.36
N ALA A 32 1.89 -11.55 -13.11
CA ALA A 32 2.79 -10.46 -12.76
C ALA A 32 4.19 -10.69 -13.33
N ALA A 33 4.76 -11.88 -13.14
CA ALA A 33 6.09 -12.21 -13.68
C ALA A 33 6.16 -12.07 -15.20
N LYS A 34 5.15 -12.57 -15.93
CA LYS A 34 5.07 -12.46 -17.40
C LYS A 34 4.92 -11.01 -17.87
N LEU A 35 4.10 -10.21 -17.19
CA LEU A 35 3.92 -8.80 -17.52
C LEU A 35 5.19 -8.00 -17.24
N ALA A 36 5.85 -8.26 -16.11
CA ALA A 36 7.11 -7.64 -15.74
C ALA A 36 8.20 -7.92 -16.78
N GLU A 37 8.34 -9.17 -17.22
CA GLU A 37 9.25 -9.58 -18.30
C GLU A 37 8.91 -8.86 -19.62
N ALA A 38 7.64 -8.88 -20.05
CA ALA A 38 7.21 -8.26 -21.29
C ALA A 38 7.40 -6.73 -21.31
N TYR A 39 7.30 -6.08 -20.15
CA TYR A 39 7.52 -4.63 -20.01
C TYR A 39 8.97 -4.26 -19.69
N GLY A 40 9.86 -5.22 -19.41
CA GLY A 40 11.24 -4.96 -19.02
C GLY A 40 11.37 -4.25 -17.67
N ILE A 41 10.47 -4.54 -16.72
CA ILE A 41 10.45 -3.93 -15.37
C ILE A 41 10.36 -5.02 -14.29
N THR A 42 10.48 -4.63 -13.02
CA THR A 42 10.23 -5.52 -11.88
C THR A 42 8.73 -5.64 -11.56
N THR A 43 8.35 -6.70 -10.83
CA THR A 43 6.96 -6.88 -10.39
C THR A 43 6.48 -5.78 -9.43
N GLY A 44 7.41 -5.14 -8.70
CA GLY A 44 7.13 -4.01 -7.82
C GLY A 44 6.76 -2.72 -8.57
N GLU A 45 7.19 -2.59 -9.83
CA GLU A 45 6.91 -1.43 -10.67
C GLU A 45 5.59 -1.56 -11.45
N LEU A 46 5.03 -2.77 -11.56
CA LEU A 46 3.79 -3.04 -12.29
C LEU A 46 2.61 -2.17 -11.87
N PRO A 47 2.33 -1.93 -10.57
CA PRO A 47 1.19 -1.09 -10.18
C PRO A 47 1.30 0.31 -10.78
N ALA A 48 2.48 0.92 -10.76
CA ALA A 48 2.71 2.23 -11.37
C ALA A 48 2.59 2.16 -12.90
N ARG A 49 3.18 1.14 -13.53
CA ARG A 49 3.14 0.95 -14.99
C ARG A 49 1.73 0.72 -15.54
N LEU A 50 0.87 0.07 -14.76
CA LEU A 50 -0.53 -0.25 -15.09
C LEU A 50 -1.52 0.80 -14.59
N ASP A 51 -1.03 1.91 -14.02
CA ASP A 51 -1.84 2.98 -13.45
C ASP A 51 -2.82 2.49 -12.35
N ASN A 52 -2.41 1.50 -11.56
CA ASN A 52 -3.23 0.99 -10.45
C ASN A 52 -3.30 2.02 -9.33
N HIS A 53 -4.52 2.38 -8.94
CA HIS A 53 -4.76 3.37 -7.89
C HIS A 53 -4.66 2.76 -6.48
N LEU A 54 -4.86 1.45 -6.37
CA LEU A 54 -4.73 0.70 -5.13
C LEU A 54 -3.50 -0.20 -5.20
N LEU A 55 -2.63 -0.07 -4.19
CA LEU A 55 -1.49 -0.95 -4.01
C LEU A 55 -1.93 -2.20 -3.25
N ARG A 56 -1.49 -3.36 -3.74
CA ARG A 56 -1.73 -4.64 -3.08
C ARG A 56 -0.83 -4.73 -1.84
N VAL A 57 -1.37 -5.19 -0.71
CA VAL A 57 -0.57 -5.59 0.44
C VAL A 57 0.28 -6.80 0.06
N ASP A 58 1.59 -6.72 0.31
CA ASP A 58 2.49 -7.86 0.13
C ASP A 58 2.53 -8.70 1.41
N LEU A 59 2.00 -9.91 1.34
CA LEU A 59 2.03 -10.86 2.46
C LEU A 59 3.44 -11.40 2.77
N THR A 60 4.39 -11.21 1.85
CA THR A 60 5.80 -11.57 2.05
C THR A 60 6.64 -10.41 2.58
N PHE A 61 6.01 -9.27 2.84
CA PHE A 61 6.68 -8.14 3.47
C PHE A 61 7.35 -8.56 4.76
N ARG A 62 8.61 -8.18 4.91
CA ARG A 62 9.33 -8.35 6.16
C ARG A 62 8.96 -7.18 7.08
N PRO A 63 8.30 -7.44 8.23
CA PRO A 63 8.01 -6.41 9.20
C PRO A 63 9.30 -5.69 9.60
N ARG A 64 9.22 -4.37 9.73
CA ARG A 64 10.32 -3.57 10.29
C ARG A 64 10.19 -3.58 11.81
N VAL A 65 11.30 -3.50 12.53
CA VAL A 65 11.30 -3.27 13.98
C VAL A 65 11.91 -1.91 14.29
N SER A 66 11.45 -1.23 15.34
CA SER A 66 12.11 -0.03 15.86
C SER A 66 13.55 -0.32 16.32
N GLU A 67 14.39 0.70 16.40
CA GLU A 67 15.79 0.55 16.80
C GLU A 67 15.94 -0.07 18.20
N ASP A 68 15.01 0.24 19.10
CA ASP A 68 14.95 -0.28 20.48
C ASP A 68 14.26 -1.64 20.59
N GLY A 69 13.75 -2.20 19.48
CA GLY A 69 13.08 -3.49 19.47
C GLY A 69 11.63 -3.49 19.96
N VAL A 70 11.13 -2.36 20.48
CA VAL A 70 9.85 -2.28 21.21
C VAL A 70 8.62 -2.32 20.28
N ALA A 71 8.76 -1.85 19.04
CA ALA A 71 7.65 -1.80 18.09
C ALA A 71 7.96 -2.61 16.82
N GLY A 72 7.11 -3.60 16.53
CA GLY A 72 7.06 -4.30 15.24
C GLY A 72 6.05 -3.66 14.31
N PHE A 73 6.44 -3.29 13.10
CA PHE A 73 5.62 -2.54 12.16
C PHE A 73 5.04 -3.44 11.05
N ASP A 74 3.74 -3.32 10.83
CA ASP A 74 3.07 -3.93 9.68
C ASP A 74 3.25 -3.12 8.38
N TRP A 75 2.63 -3.60 7.31
CA TRP A 75 2.66 -2.95 5.99
C TRP A 75 2.07 -1.53 6.00
N TRP A 76 1.13 -1.25 6.89
CA TRP A 76 0.45 0.03 7.01
C TRP A 76 1.21 1.02 7.90
N GLY A 77 2.29 0.57 8.54
CA GLY A 77 3.08 1.35 9.48
C GLY A 77 2.46 1.39 10.88
N ALA A 78 1.46 0.57 11.18
CA ALA A 78 0.99 0.36 12.54
C ALA A 78 2.08 -0.39 13.31
N GLY A 79 2.52 0.18 14.43
CA GLY A 79 3.50 -0.42 15.33
C GLY A 79 2.80 -1.17 16.45
N PHE A 80 3.18 -2.43 16.65
CA PHE A 80 2.66 -3.31 17.68
C PHE A 80 3.74 -3.54 18.74
N ASP A 81 3.36 -3.49 20.02
CA ASP A 81 4.29 -3.74 21.13
C ASP A 81 4.80 -5.19 21.09
N THR A 82 6.11 -5.38 21.04
CA THR A 82 6.74 -6.70 20.95
C THR A 82 6.92 -7.38 22.30
N ARG A 83 6.67 -6.67 23.40
CA ARG A 83 6.92 -7.15 24.76
C ARG A 83 5.70 -7.83 25.38
N GLU A 84 4.53 -7.64 24.79
CA GLU A 84 3.28 -8.22 25.27
C GLU A 84 2.69 -9.20 24.26
N GLU A 85 2.01 -10.23 24.77
CA GLU A 85 1.27 -11.16 23.92
C GLU A 85 -0.06 -10.52 23.47
N GLY A 86 -0.27 -10.43 22.16
CA GLY A 86 -1.51 -9.90 21.57
C GLY A 86 -1.27 -8.80 20.54
N TYR A 87 -2.36 -8.17 20.10
CA TYR A 87 -2.35 -7.11 19.08
C TYR A 87 -2.39 -5.71 19.72
N PHE A 88 -1.40 -5.38 20.55
CA PHE A 88 -1.31 -4.08 21.21
C PHE A 88 -0.66 -3.05 20.29
N VAL A 89 -1.47 -2.18 19.68
CA VAL A 89 -0.96 -1.07 18.87
C VAL A 89 -0.33 0.00 19.77
N CYS A 90 0.97 0.21 19.65
CA CYS A 90 1.73 1.26 20.34
C CYS A 90 2.07 2.46 19.43
N VAL A 91 1.98 2.29 18.10
CA VAL A 91 2.13 3.37 17.12
C VAL A 91 0.99 3.33 16.11
N SER A 92 0.20 4.41 16.08
CA SER A 92 -0.91 4.57 15.14
C SER A 92 -0.53 5.62 14.08
N PRO A 93 -0.19 5.24 12.83
CA PRO A 93 0.33 6.15 11.81
C PRO A 93 -0.68 7.21 11.35
N LEU A 94 -1.96 7.00 11.64
CA LEU A 94 -3.06 7.91 11.31
C LEU A 94 -3.66 8.59 12.54
N GLN A 95 -3.09 8.38 13.73
CA GLN A 95 -3.54 9.09 14.92
C GLN A 95 -3.12 10.55 14.77
N GLU A 96 -4.10 11.44 14.82
CA GLU A 96 -3.82 12.88 14.94
C GLU A 96 -3.06 13.10 16.25
N SER A 97 -2.04 13.95 16.22
CA SER A 97 -1.29 14.30 17.44
C SER A 97 -2.27 14.72 18.54
N PRO A 98 -2.09 14.25 19.79
CA PRO A 98 -2.97 14.63 20.90
C PRO A 98 -2.98 16.15 21.13
#